data_AF-A0AA90U3M8-F1
#
_entry.id   AF-A0AA90U3M8-F1
#
_cell.length_a   1.000
_cell.length_b   1.000
_cell.length_c   1.000
_cell.angle_alpha   90.00
_cell.angle_beta   90.00
_cell.angle_gamma   90.00
#
_symmetry.space_group_name_H-M   'P 1'
#
loop_
_entity.id
_entity.type
_entity.pdbx_description
1 polymer ?
#
loop_
_entity_poly.entity_id
_entity_poly.type
_entity_poly.pdbx_seq_one_letter_code
_entity_poly.pdbx_strand_id
1 'polypeptide(L)'
;MIQQKANIYELKAPSENVTVVAKILSLNPRVIKNDRGETLYYYGLIGDSTGSIPFTAWSFPSGIKVGDVVEIRRGSLKDYKGSTRLYLDSRSEVILHPEESIEVKASYRLVKIGEIKPGMRYISLKAVATSVSSRDLSRDDQKITMFYGRLEDDTGSIRFTSFGVPIEQGDQLFIEGASVREFRGSLQVSINDRAKVARTTLDFEIGSHIKNIGEITAPVGGVELFAVAVSLGEKSGLVYRCSQCRNRLDEIRCPDHPDAPILYDIFAYFTVDDGTGSILCTAGSGALLKLIGIKSDEFTPSNRSISKRSVIEMLQKNILGNGLVITGDVVSGTGGLSVRGRDISHIDASNLSRLSSFLEADFT
;
A
#
# COMPACT_ATOMS: atom_id res chain seq x y z
N MET A 1 0.18 -41.78 -12.80
CA MET A 1 0.48 -40.43 -13.29
C MET A 1 1.32 -39.74 -12.22
N ILE A 2 2.55 -39.33 -12.56
CA ILE A 2 3.44 -38.63 -11.62
C ILE A 2 2.84 -37.24 -11.41
N GLN A 3 2.38 -36.97 -10.19
CA GLN A 3 1.82 -35.66 -9.82
C GLN A 3 2.96 -34.64 -9.89
N GLN A 4 2.78 -33.60 -10.71
CA GLN A 4 3.80 -32.56 -10.92
C GLN A 4 4.10 -31.85 -9.59
N LYS A 5 5.37 -31.84 -9.18
CA LYS A 5 5.83 -31.13 -7.98
C LYS A 5 5.83 -29.63 -8.28
N ALA A 6 5.11 -28.85 -7.48
CA ALA A 6 5.02 -27.41 -7.64
C ALA A 6 6.13 -26.71 -6.86
N ASN A 7 6.70 -25.66 -7.46
CA ASN A 7 7.60 -24.72 -6.77
C ASN A 7 6.79 -23.84 -5.82
N ILE A 8 7.34 -23.54 -4.63
CA ILE A 8 6.65 -22.70 -3.64
C ILE A 8 6.28 -21.33 -4.20
N TYR A 9 7.14 -20.74 -5.04
CA TYR A 9 6.88 -19.42 -5.63
C TYR A 9 5.65 -19.37 -6.55
N GLU A 10 5.31 -20.50 -7.17
CA GLU A 10 4.20 -20.59 -8.14
C GLU A 10 2.85 -20.89 -7.47
N LEU A 11 2.85 -21.15 -6.17
CA LEU A 11 1.66 -21.51 -5.41
C LEU A 11 0.71 -20.31 -5.30
N LYS A 12 -0.50 -20.49 -5.85
CA LYS A 12 -1.61 -19.52 -5.77
C LYS A 12 -2.83 -20.18 -5.14
N ALA A 13 -3.53 -19.45 -4.28
CA ALA A 13 -4.83 -19.86 -3.78
C ALA A 13 -5.98 -19.33 -4.67
N PRO A 14 -7.14 -20.00 -4.68
CA PRO A 14 -7.39 -21.31 -4.09
C PRO A 14 -6.84 -22.44 -4.98
N SER A 15 -6.27 -23.48 -4.37
CA SER A 15 -5.86 -24.69 -5.09
C SER A 15 -5.92 -25.89 -4.17
N GLU A 16 -6.27 -27.05 -4.72
CA GLU A 16 -6.44 -28.30 -3.98
C GLU A 16 -5.49 -29.36 -4.53
N ASN A 17 -5.19 -30.38 -3.72
CA ASN A 17 -4.34 -31.50 -4.10
C ASN A 17 -2.92 -31.09 -4.56
N VAL A 18 -2.34 -30.10 -3.88
CA VAL A 18 -0.99 -29.58 -4.17
C VAL A 18 0.07 -30.53 -3.61
N THR A 19 1.15 -30.74 -4.38
CA THR A 19 2.32 -31.50 -3.96
C THR A 19 3.58 -30.63 -4.02
N VAL A 20 4.32 -30.53 -2.92
CA VAL A 20 5.54 -29.71 -2.79
C VAL A 20 6.64 -30.49 -2.06
N VAL A 21 7.90 -30.18 -2.38
CA VAL A 21 9.05 -30.65 -1.61
C VAL A 21 9.72 -29.43 -1.00
N ALA A 22 9.81 -29.38 0.32
CA ALA A 22 10.21 -28.18 1.03
C ALA A 22 10.88 -28.50 2.37
N LYS A 23 11.80 -27.64 2.79
CA LYS A 23 12.41 -27.64 4.11
C LYS A 23 11.51 -26.97 5.14
N ILE A 24 11.40 -27.55 6.33
CA ILE A 24 10.72 -26.94 7.48
C ILE A 24 11.60 -25.81 8.04
N LEU A 25 11.14 -24.57 7.92
CA LEU A 25 11.85 -23.38 8.43
C LEU A 25 11.43 -23.01 9.86
N SER A 26 10.16 -23.25 10.20
CA SER A 26 9.66 -23.12 11.56
C SER A 26 8.49 -24.08 11.78
N LEU A 27 8.32 -24.56 13.02
CA LEU A 27 7.27 -25.49 13.40
C LEU A 27 6.84 -25.18 14.84
N ASN A 28 5.58 -24.74 15.01
CA ASN A 28 5.06 -24.31 16.30
C ASN A 28 3.74 -25.03 16.60
N PRO A 29 3.60 -25.66 17.79
CA PRO A 29 2.33 -26.23 18.23
C PRO A 29 1.37 -25.14 18.72
N ARG A 30 0.07 -25.33 18.51
CA ARG A 30 -0.99 -24.52 19.12
C ARG A 30 -2.20 -25.37 19.44
N VAL A 31 -2.71 -25.20 20.67
CA VAL A 31 -3.95 -25.83 21.13
C VAL A 31 -5.09 -24.83 21.02
N ILE A 32 -6.22 -25.25 20.46
CA ILE A 32 -7.48 -24.52 20.51
C ILE A 32 -8.49 -25.30 21.33
N LYS A 33 -9.35 -24.57 22.06
CA LYS A 33 -10.45 -25.12 22.86
C LYS A 33 -11.77 -24.77 22.20
N ASN A 34 -12.51 -25.80 21.81
CA ASN A 34 -13.88 -25.68 21.33
C ASN A 34 -14.79 -26.58 22.17
N ASP A 35 -16.12 -26.50 21.97
CA ASP A 35 -17.12 -27.31 22.69
C ASP A 35 -16.92 -28.84 22.54
N ARG A 36 -16.10 -29.26 21.57
CA ARG A 36 -15.75 -30.66 21.28
C ARG A 36 -14.40 -31.11 21.89
N GLY A 37 -13.72 -30.24 22.65
CA GLY A 37 -12.45 -30.54 23.33
C GLY A 37 -11.25 -29.70 22.85
N GLU A 38 -10.07 -30.12 23.27
CA GLU A 38 -8.78 -29.52 22.87
C GLU A 38 -8.32 -30.12 21.54
N THR A 39 -7.99 -29.27 20.57
CA THR A 39 -7.39 -29.68 19.29
C THR A 39 -6.00 -29.07 19.15
N LEU A 40 -4.98 -29.91 19.01
CA LEU A 40 -3.61 -29.51 18.70
C LEU A 40 -3.44 -29.40 17.18
N TYR A 41 -2.88 -28.30 16.71
CA TYR A 41 -2.41 -28.15 15.34
C TYR A 41 -1.02 -27.53 15.32
N TYR A 42 -0.33 -27.68 14.19
CA TYR A 42 0.99 -27.09 13.96
C TYR A 42 0.89 -25.96 12.94
N TYR A 43 1.73 -24.95 13.10
CA TYR A 43 1.87 -23.88 12.12
C TYR A 43 3.31 -23.41 12.05
N GLY A 44 3.69 -22.89 10.89
CA GLY A 44 5.05 -22.43 10.68
C GLY A 44 5.30 -22.00 9.25
N LEU A 45 6.54 -22.14 8.82
CA LEU A 45 7.01 -21.80 7.49
C LEU A 45 7.71 -23.01 6.89
N ILE A 46 7.44 -23.29 5.61
CA ILE A 46 8.22 -24.21 4.79
C ILE A 46 8.81 -23.43 3.62
N GLY A 47 9.93 -23.90 3.08
CA GLY A 47 10.56 -23.26 1.94
C GLY A 47 11.36 -24.20 1.05
N ASP A 48 11.52 -23.82 -0.21
CA ASP A 48 12.35 -24.51 -1.19
C ASP A 48 13.36 -23.50 -1.80
N SER A 49 14.07 -23.89 -2.86
CA SER A 49 15.01 -22.99 -3.55
C SER A 49 14.32 -21.80 -4.24
N THR A 50 13.00 -21.86 -4.40
CA THR A 50 12.17 -20.84 -5.05
C THR A 50 11.45 -19.93 -4.08
N GLY A 51 11.26 -20.29 -2.81
CA GLY A 51 10.63 -19.41 -1.80
C GLY A 51 10.17 -20.07 -0.52
N SER A 52 9.39 -19.32 0.27
CA SER A 52 8.78 -19.82 1.50
C SER A 52 7.30 -19.45 1.62
N ILE A 53 6.50 -20.32 2.24
CA ILE A 53 5.07 -20.14 2.45
C ILE A 53 4.67 -20.54 3.88
N PRO A 54 3.75 -19.82 4.53
CA PRO A 54 3.18 -20.28 5.80
C PRO A 54 2.34 -21.53 5.60
N PHE A 55 2.38 -22.42 6.59
CA PHE A 55 1.49 -23.58 6.64
C PHE A 55 0.72 -23.68 7.96
N THR A 56 -0.40 -24.39 7.91
CA THR A 56 -1.18 -24.85 9.06
C THR A 56 -1.51 -26.32 8.86
N ALA A 57 -1.12 -27.16 9.81
CA ALA A 57 -1.31 -28.59 9.77
C ALA A 57 -2.18 -29.05 10.94
N TRP A 58 -3.39 -29.51 10.65
CA TRP A 58 -4.31 -30.10 11.63
C TRP A 58 -3.92 -31.54 11.98
N SER A 59 -3.13 -32.17 11.11
CA SER A 59 -2.46 -33.45 11.35
C SER A 59 -1.01 -33.28 10.89
N PHE A 60 -0.04 -33.59 11.75
CA PHE A 60 1.38 -33.48 11.43
C PHE A 60 2.19 -34.59 12.10
N PRO A 61 3.10 -35.29 11.40
CA PRO A 61 3.92 -36.34 12.01
C PRO A 61 4.82 -35.81 13.12
N SER A 62 4.85 -36.50 14.26
CA SER A 62 5.62 -36.10 15.46
C SER A 62 7.14 -36.19 15.31
N GLY A 63 7.64 -36.88 14.28
CA GLY A 63 9.07 -37.08 14.04
C GLY A 63 9.75 -35.95 13.25
N ILE A 64 8.97 -35.05 12.62
CA ILE A 64 9.50 -33.99 11.75
C ILE A 64 9.89 -32.77 12.58
N LYS A 65 11.06 -32.20 12.28
CA LYS A 65 11.68 -31.08 13.00
C LYS A 65 12.00 -29.93 12.07
N VAL A 66 12.31 -28.78 12.66
CA VAL A 66 12.87 -27.64 11.93
C VAL A 66 14.21 -28.06 11.31
N GLY A 67 14.38 -27.80 10.03
CA GLY A 67 15.55 -28.20 9.24
C GLY A 67 15.30 -29.38 8.31
N ASP A 68 14.28 -30.20 8.57
CA ASP A 68 13.98 -31.39 7.76
C ASP A 68 13.42 -31.01 6.39
N VAL A 69 13.78 -31.76 5.35
CA VAL A 69 13.17 -31.67 4.01
C VAL A 69 12.04 -32.69 3.93
N VAL A 70 10.86 -32.23 3.52
CA VAL A 70 9.65 -33.05 3.45
C VAL A 70 8.96 -32.91 2.09
N GLU A 71 8.44 -34.02 1.58
CA GLU A 71 7.46 -34.02 0.50
C GLU A 71 6.06 -34.03 1.10
N ILE A 72 5.31 -32.97 0.82
CA ILE A 72 3.93 -32.82 1.24
C ILE A 72 3.05 -33.11 0.03
N ARG A 73 2.14 -34.08 0.16
CA ARG A 73 1.14 -34.42 -0.85
C ARG A 73 -0.26 -34.09 -0.36
N ARG A 74 -1.16 -33.81 -1.30
CA ARG A 74 -2.57 -33.49 -1.04
C ARG A 74 -2.75 -32.33 -0.07
N GLY A 75 -1.93 -31.29 -0.20
CA GLY A 75 -2.11 -30.02 0.51
C GLY A 75 -3.19 -29.16 -0.15
N SER A 76 -3.79 -28.25 0.61
CA SER A 76 -4.74 -27.26 0.10
C SER A 76 -4.22 -25.84 0.30
N LEU A 77 -4.29 -24.99 -0.72
CA LEU A 77 -3.91 -23.59 -0.67
C LEU A 77 -5.16 -22.74 -0.49
N LYS A 78 -5.16 -21.92 0.56
CA LYS A 78 -6.24 -20.95 0.82
C LYS A 78 -5.65 -19.59 1.13
N ASP A 79 -6.38 -18.54 0.75
CA ASP A 79 -6.03 -17.20 1.17
C ASP A 79 -6.51 -16.96 2.60
N TYR A 80 -5.56 -16.58 3.46
CA TYR A 80 -5.84 -16.24 4.84
C TYR A 80 -5.25 -14.87 5.16
N LYS A 81 -6.12 -13.89 5.42
CA LYS A 81 -5.74 -12.49 5.72
C LYS A 81 -4.76 -11.90 4.69
N GLY A 82 -5.02 -12.15 3.40
CA GLY A 82 -4.21 -11.62 2.29
C GLY A 82 -2.90 -12.36 2.02
N SER A 83 -2.65 -13.49 2.66
CA SER A 83 -1.50 -14.35 2.43
C SER A 83 -1.95 -15.78 2.09
N THR A 84 -1.43 -16.30 0.98
CA THR A 84 -1.60 -17.70 0.58
C THR A 84 -0.96 -18.60 1.63
N ARG A 85 -1.71 -19.60 2.11
CA ARG A 85 -1.29 -20.52 3.15
C ARG A 85 -1.58 -21.96 2.75
N LEU A 86 -0.62 -22.84 3.01
CA LEU A 86 -0.75 -24.28 2.82
C LEU A 86 -1.43 -24.92 4.04
N TYR A 87 -2.49 -25.67 3.80
CA TYR A 87 -3.25 -26.39 4.82
C TYR A 87 -3.08 -27.89 4.64
N LEU A 88 -2.72 -28.56 5.74
CA LEU A 88 -2.61 -30.01 5.83
C LEU A 88 -3.69 -30.54 6.75
N ASP A 89 -4.38 -31.58 6.30
CA ASP A 89 -5.44 -32.24 7.04
C ASP A 89 -5.15 -33.75 7.17
N SER A 90 -6.15 -34.54 7.57
CA SER A 90 -6.01 -35.99 7.74
C SER A 90 -5.77 -36.75 6.44
N ARG A 91 -5.96 -36.14 5.27
CA ARG A 91 -5.72 -36.75 3.95
C ARG A 91 -4.35 -36.37 3.37
N SER A 92 -3.72 -35.34 3.91
CA SER A 92 -2.39 -34.91 3.52
C SER A 92 -1.34 -35.92 3.99
N GLU A 93 -0.36 -36.18 3.13
CA GLU A 93 0.78 -37.04 3.44
C GLU A 93 2.02 -36.17 3.58
N VAL A 94 2.80 -36.37 4.64
CA VAL A 94 4.08 -35.66 4.84
C VAL A 94 5.18 -36.71 4.95
N ILE A 95 6.05 -36.75 3.96
CA ILE A 95 7.09 -37.77 3.77
C ILE A 95 8.44 -37.11 4.02
N LEU A 96 9.24 -37.64 4.97
CA LEU A 96 10.58 -37.14 5.27
C LEU A 96 11.58 -37.59 4.20
N HIS A 97 12.41 -36.66 3.73
CA HIS A 97 13.53 -36.90 2.81
C HIS A 97 14.85 -36.56 3.53
N PRO A 98 15.42 -37.48 4.32
CA PRO A 98 16.56 -37.19 5.19
C PRO A 98 17.88 -36.92 4.45
N GLU A 99 18.01 -37.45 3.23
CA GLU A 99 19.20 -37.28 2.38
C GLU A 99 19.14 -36.01 1.53
N GLU A 100 17.99 -35.34 1.46
CA GLU A 100 17.84 -34.11 0.70
C GLU A 100 18.22 -32.90 1.56
N SER A 101 19.06 -32.03 1.00
CA SER A 101 19.33 -30.71 1.57
C SER A 101 18.85 -29.65 0.59
N ILE A 102 17.88 -28.85 1.02
CA ILE A 102 17.42 -27.70 0.27
C ILE A 102 18.01 -26.44 0.88
N GLU A 103 18.81 -25.72 0.08
CA GLU A 103 19.14 -24.34 0.39
C GLU A 103 17.91 -23.49 0.12
N VAL A 104 17.20 -23.15 1.19
CA VAL A 104 16.02 -22.29 1.08
C VAL A 104 16.49 -20.88 0.82
N LYS A 105 16.26 -20.39 -0.39
CA LYS A 105 16.26 -18.95 -0.58
C LYS A 105 15.13 -18.43 0.29
N ALA A 106 15.42 -17.43 1.13
CA ALA A 106 14.36 -16.57 1.66
C ALA A 106 13.78 -15.80 0.47
N SER A 107 13.11 -16.49 -0.45
CA SER A 107 12.37 -15.83 -1.50
C SER A 107 11.12 -15.34 -0.81
N TYR A 108 11.22 -14.06 -0.55
CA TYR A 108 10.10 -13.21 -0.32
C TYR A 108 9.36 -13.13 -1.65
N ARG A 109 8.05 -13.39 -1.62
CA ARG A 109 7.21 -13.31 -2.83
C ARG A 109 7.44 -11.95 -3.48
N LEU A 110 7.88 -11.92 -4.73
CA LEU A 110 7.94 -10.69 -5.50
C LEU A 110 6.51 -10.22 -5.77
N VAL A 111 6.21 -8.99 -5.36
CA VAL A 111 4.88 -8.39 -5.44
C VAL A 111 5.02 -7.02 -6.11
N LYS A 112 4.14 -6.77 -7.08
CA LYS A 112 3.94 -5.44 -7.68
C LYS A 112 3.21 -4.53 -6.71
N ILE A 113 3.53 -3.24 -6.69
CA ILE A 113 2.98 -2.29 -5.71
C ILE A 113 1.46 -2.25 -5.73
N GLY A 114 0.83 -2.29 -6.91
CA GLY A 114 -0.62 -2.31 -7.08
C GLY A 114 -1.31 -3.56 -6.52
N GLU A 115 -0.57 -4.64 -6.27
CA GLU A 115 -1.08 -5.88 -5.69
C GLU A 115 -0.90 -5.97 -4.17
N ILE A 116 -0.22 -4.99 -3.55
CA ILE A 116 0.07 -5.00 -2.12
C ILE A 116 -1.24 -4.90 -1.32
N LYS A 117 -1.45 -5.85 -0.41
CA LYS A 117 -2.62 -5.89 0.49
C LYS A 117 -2.22 -5.70 1.95
N PRO A 118 -3.13 -5.20 2.81
CA PRO A 118 -2.90 -5.11 4.24
C PRO A 118 -2.43 -6.45 4.82
N GLY A 119 -1.41 -6.40 5.70
CA GLY A 119 -0.95 -7.57 6.45
C GLY A 119 0.03 -8.49 5.71
N MET A 120 0.34 -8.22 4.43
CA MET A 120 1.43 -8.89 3.72
C MET A 120 2.76 -8.69 4.47
N ARG A 121 3.55 -9.76 4.57
CA ARG A 121 4.85 -9.76 5.25
C ARG A 121 5.83 -10.55 4.42
N TYR A 122 7.11 -10.24 4.59
CA TYR A 122 8.18 -10.99 3.91
C TYR A 122 7.97 -10.94 2.39
N ILE A 123 7.70 -9.74 1.85
CA ILE A 123 7.54 -9.51 0.41
C ILE A 123 8.83 -8.97 -0.18
N SER A 124 9.06 -9.31 -1.44
CA SER A 124 10.03 -8.64 -2.30
C SER A 124 9.31 -7.63 -3.18
N LEU A 125 9.96 -6.50 -3.46
CA LEU A 125 9.48 -5.55 -4.45
C LEU A 125 10.66 -4.94 -5.20
N LYS A 126 10.43 -4.68 -6.49
CA LYS A 126 11.30 -3.87 -7.33
C LYS A 126 10.64 -2.51 -7.48
N ALA A 127 11.32 -1.42 -7.14
CA ALA A 127 10.72 -0.09 -7.19
C ALA A 127 11.78 1.01 -7.28
N VAL A 128 11.38 2.17 -7.78
CA VAL A 128 12.18 3.40 -7.76
C VAL A 128 11.77 4.27 -6.59
N ALA A 129 12.73 4.82 -5.85
CA ALA A 129 12.48 5.79 -4.79
C ALA A 129 12.19 7.19 -5.37
N THR A 130 10.92 7.53 -5.59
CA THR A 130 10.53 8.80 -6.23
C THR A 130 10.56 10.01 -5.31
N SER A 131 10.48 9.78 -4.01
CA SER A 131 10.70 10.82 -3.00
C SER A 131 11.31 10.20 -1.76
N VAL A 132 12.26 10.92 -1.14
CA VAL A 132 12.88 10.50 0.11
C VAL A 132 13.07 11.70 1.02
N SER A 133 12.83 11.49 2.30
CA SER A 133 13.15 12.38 3.40
C SER A 133 13.73 11.55 4.54
N SER A 134 14.48 12.19 5.43
CA SER A 134 15.05 11.54 6.60
C SER A 134 14.74 12.33 7.86
N ARG A 135 14.69 11.63 8.99
CA ARG A 135 14.68 12.24 10.32
C ARG A 135 15.41 11.35 11.31
N ASP A 136 16.10 11.95 12.24
CA ASP A 136 16.76 11.23 13.33
C ASP A 136 15.78 10.92 14.45
N LEU A 137 15.83 9.68 14.93
CA LEU A 137 15.05 9.19 16.06
C LEU A 137 16.01 8.81 17.18
N SER A 138 15.65 9.17 18.42
CA SER A 138 16.31 8.65 19.61
C SER A 138 15.47 7.52 20.19
N ARG A 139 16.06 6.33 20.29
CA ARG A 139 15.42 5.17 20.94
C ARG A 139 16.47 4.45 21.76
N ASP A 140 16.20 4.28 23.05
CA ASP A 140 17.08 3.54 23.99
C ASP A 140 18.55 4.05 23.95
N ASP A 141 18.74 5.37 23.98
CA ASP A 141 20.04 6.08 23.86
C ASP A 141 20.83 5.84 22.56
N GLN A 142 20.24 5.18 21.56
CA GLN A 142 20.79 5.05 20.22
C GLN A 142 20.11 6.01 19.23
N LYS A 143 20.91 6.72 18.44
CA LYS A 143 20.44 7.54 17.33
C LYS A 143 20.26 6.65 16.09
N ILE A 144 19.04 6.56 15.58
CA ILE A 144 18.73 5.85 14.34
C ILE A 144 18.12 6.85 13.36
N THR A 145 18.70 6.96 12.17
CA THR A 145 18.10 7.74 11.08
C THR A 145 17.02 6.92 10.40
N MET A 146 15.81 7.47 10.33
CA MET A 146 14.67 6.90 9.63
C MET A 146 14.52 7.59 8.28
N PHE A 147 14.63 6.83 7.20
CA PHE A 147 14.32 7.29 5.84
C PHE A 147 12.86 6.96 5.53
N TYR A 148 12.15 7.88 4.87
CA TYR A 148 10.76 7.68 4.49
C TYR A 148 10.42 8.45 3.22
N GLY A 149 9.40 7.99 2.51
CA GLY A 149 9.04 8.61 1.25
C GLY A 149 8.15 7.71 0.42
N ARG A 150 8.37 7.67 -0.89
CA ARG A 150 7.58 6.87 -1.83
C ARG A 150 8.45 5.99 -2.71
N LEU A 151 7.95 4.77 -2.93
CA LEU A 151 8.44 3.80 -3.90
C LEU A 151 7.40 3.67 -5.00
N GLU A 152 7.83 3.61 -6.26
CA GLU A 152 6.95 3.47 -7.42
C GLU A 152 7.45 2.36 -8.34
N ASP A 153 6.51 1.62 -8.90
CA ASP A 153 6.70 0.69 -10.01
C ASP A 153 5.71 1.02 -11.14
N ASP A 154 5.60 0.17 -12.14
CA ASP A 154 4.65 0.28 -13.25
C ASP A 154 3.17 0.11 -12.85
N THR A 155 2.89 -0.39 -11.64
CA THR A 155 1.53 -0.70 -11.17
C THR A 155 0.99 0.24 -10.10
N GLY A 156 1.85 1.01 -9.45
CA GLY A 156 1.43 1.98 -8.45
C GLY A 156 2.56 2.57 -7.62
N SER A 157 2.15 3.30 -6.58
CA SER A 157 3.04 4.00 -5.66
C SER A 157 2.69 3.67 -4.21
N ILE A 158 3.69 3.46 -3.36
CA ILE A 158 3.49 3.13 -1.95
C ILE A 158 4.45 3.91 -1.05
N ARG A 159 3.98 4.26 0.15
CA ARG A 159 4.84 4.87 1.15
C ARG A 159 5.84 3.86 1.66
N PHE A 160 7.04 4.30 2.00
CA PHE A 160 8.00 3.45 2.70
C PHE A 160 8.57 4.10 3.95
N THR A 161 9.03 3.26 4.86
CA THR A 161 9.93 3.63 5.96
C THR A 161 11.08 2.64 6.01
N SER A 162 12.31 3.14 6.09
CA SER A 162 13.53 2.36 6.26
C SER A 162 14.25 2.79 7.53
N PHE A 163 14.62 1.81 8.36
CA PHE A 163 15.41 2.02 9.57
C PHE A 163 16.84 1.52 9.33
N GLY A 164 17.80 2.45 9.31
CA GLY A 164 19.22 2.11 9.22
C GLY A 164 19.74 1.74 7.83
N VAL A 165 18.88 1.59 6.81
CA VAL A 165 19.31 1.44 5.42
C VAL A 165 19.06 2.76 4.66
N PRO A 166 20.12 3.49 4.28
CA PRO A 166 19.99 4.71 3.49
C PRO A 166 19.41 4.44 2.10
N ILE A 167 18.41 5.24 1.75
CA ILE A 167 17.77 5.26 0.44
C ILE A 167 17.82 6.71 -0.05
N GLU A 168 18.12 6.91 -1.32
CA GLU A 168 18.18 8.22 -1.97
C GLU A 168 17.11 8.35 -3.04
N GLN A 169 16.70 9.59 -3.34
CA GLN A 169 15.76 9.82 -4.42
C GLN A 169 16.39 9.42 -5.77
N GLY A 170 15.65 8.65 -6.57
CA GLY A 170 16.12 8.09 -7.84
C GLY A 170 16.74 6.70 -7.71
N ASP A 171 16.97 6.19 -6.49
CA ASP A 171 17.44 4.82 -6.29
C ASP A 171 16.48 3.81 -6.93
N GLN A 172 17.03 2.92 -7.75
CA GLN A 172 16.34 1.76 -8.29
C GLN A 172 16.64 0.56 -7.38
N LEU A 173 15.62 0.05 -6.70
CA LEU A 173 15.78 -0.86 -5.58
C LEU A 173 15.14 -2.22 -5.85
N PHE A 174 15.84 -3.27 -5.43
CA PHE A 174 15.27 -4.57 -5.12
C PHE A 174 15.29 -4.75 -3.61
N ILE A 175 14.10 -4.74 -3.01
CA ILE A 175 13.90 -4.85 -1.57
C ILE A 175 13.37 -6.24 -1.28
N GLU A 176 14.03 -6.95 -0.38
CA GLU A 176 13.72 -8.30 0.03
C GLU A 176 13.33 -8.31 1.51
N GLY A 177 12.20 -8.92 1.85
CA GLY A 177 11.82 -9.15 3.24
C GLY A 177 11.08 -7.98 3.88
N ALA A 178 10.53 -7.09 3.08
CA ALA A 178 9.74 -5.99 3.57
C ALA A 178 8.41 -6.46 4.17
N SER A 179 7.85 -5.64 5.07
CA SER A 179 6.53 -5.89 5.66
C SER A 179 5.57 -4.76 5.35
N VAL A 180 4.30 -5.08 5.17
CA VAL A 180 3.26 -4.09 4.84
C VAL A 180 2.49 -3.76 6.11
N ARG A 181 2.39 -2.47 6.39
CA ARG A 181 1.61 -1.91 7.49
C ARG A 181 0.51 -1.03 6.92
N GLU A 182 -0.58 -0.96 7.65
CA GLU A 182 -1.64 0.00 7.38
C GLU A 182 -1.57 1.11 8.43
N PHE A 183 -1.58 2.36 7.96
CA PHE A 183 -1.62 3.52 8.84
C PHE A 183 -2.62 4.55 8.28
N ARG A 184 -3.67 4.84 9.06
CA ARG A 184 -4.73 5.80 8.71
C ARG A 184 -5.30 5.55 7.31
N GLY A 185 -5.55 4.28 6.99
CA GLY A 185 -6.14 3.84 5.71
C GLY A 185 -5.16 3.72 4.54
N SER A 186 -3.89 4.09 4.73
CA SER A 186 -2.86 4.01 3.69
C SER A 186 -1.95 2.81 3.95
N LEU A 187 -1.56 2.13 2.88
CA LEU A 187 -0.54 1.08 2.93
C LEU A 187 0.86 1.70 2.96
N GLN A 188 1.76 1.06 3.70
CA GLN A 188 3.15 1.45 3.83
C GLN A 188 4.05 0.22 3.90
N VAL A 189 5.12 0.24 3.11
CA VAL A 189 6.22 -0.73 3.17
C VAL A 189 7.17 -0.35 4.32
N SER A 190 7.45 -1.29 5.20
CA SER A 190 8.40 -1.16 6.29
C SER A 190 9.61 -2.03 5.99
N ILE A 191 10.76 -1.38 5.79
CA ILE A 191 12.09 -1.96 5.61
C ILE A 191 12.80 -1.89 6.96
N ASN A 192 12.99 -3.03 7.59
CA ASN A 192 13.64 -3.14 8.90
C ASN A 192 14.99 -3.86 8.77
N ASP A 193 15.65 -4.07 9.91
CA ASP A 193 16.90 -4.81 10.09
C ASP A 193 16.96 -6.20 9.40
N ARG A 194 15.81 -6.84 9.19
CA ARG A 194 15.71 -8.15 8.51
C ARG A 194 15.54 -8.07 7.01
N ALA A 195 15.25 -6.88 6.48
CA ALA A 195 15.09 -6.68 5.05
C ALA A 195 16.45 -6.43 4.40
N LYS A 196 16.64 -6.93 3.18
CA LYS A 196 17.81 -6.61 2.35
C LYS A 196 17.39 -5.62 1.28
N VAL A 197 18.25 -4.66 0.99
CA VAL A 197 18.03 -3.67 -0.06
C VAL A 197 19.24 -3.69 -0.98
N ALA A 198 19.00 -4.00 -2.26
CA ALA A 198 20.00 -3.95 -3.31
C ALA A 198 19.63 -2.86 -4.31
N ARG A 199 20.62 -2.14 -4.82
CA ARG A 199 20.44 -1.23 -5.96
C ARG A 199 20.62 -2.04 -7.24
N THR A 200 19.64 -1.97 -8.15
CA THR A 200 19.65 -2.73 -9.39
C THR A 200 18.98 -1.94 -10.50
N THR A 201 19.41 -2.16 -11.74
CA THR A 201 18.67 -1.68 -12.91
C THR A 201 17.32 -2.40 -12.98
N LEU A 202 16.28 -1.62 -13.23
CA LEU A 202 14.91 -2.08 -13.40
C LEU A 202 14.55 -2.12 -14.88
N ASP A 203 13.67 -3.06 -15.22
CA ASP A 203 13.19 -3.38 -16.56
C ASP A 203 11.82 -2.75 -16.88
N PHE A 204 11.39 -1.79 -16.06
CA PHE A 204 10.15 -1.06 -16.23
C PHE A 204 10.36 0.44 -16.10
N GLU A 205 9.46 1.20 -16.71
CA GLU A 205 9.37 2.64 -16.55
C GLU A 205 8.23 3.00 -15.59
N ILE A 206 8.42 4.06 -14.82
CA ILE A 206 7.36 4.61 -13.98
C ILE A 206 6.43 5.40 -14.90
N GLY A 207 5.17 4.96 -15.00
CA GLY A 207 4.15 5.58 -15.84
C GLY A 207 3.00 6.17 -15.03
N SER A 208 2.03 6.76 -15.73
CA SER A 208 0.75 7.13 -15.15
C SER A 208 -0.06 5.89 -14.79
N HIS A 209 -0.56 5.80 -13.55
CA HIS A 209 -1.42 4.71 -13.11
C HIS A 209 -2.89 5.07 -13.29
N ILE A 210 -3.31 5.17 -14.55
CA ILE A 210 -4.71 5.44 -14.90
C ILE A 210 -5.56 4.26 -14.40
N LYS A 211 -6.64 4.56 -13.66
CA LYS A 211 -7.59 3.56 -13.18
C LYS A 211 -9.02 4.06 -13.29
N ASN A 212 -9.92 3.15 -13.68
CA ASN A 212 -11.35 3.35 -13.54
C ASN A 212 -11.74 3.19 -12.06
N ILE A 213 -12.59 4.09 -11.56
CA ILE A 213 -13.04 4.11 -10.17
C ILE A 213 -13.69 2.78 -9.78
N GLY A 214 -14.47 2.18 -10.68
CA GLY A 214 -15.15 0.91 -10.45
C GLY A 214 -14.22 -0.29 -10.20
N GLU A 215 -12.96 -0.21 -10.62
CA GLU A 215 -11.96 -1.28 -10.44
C GLU A 215 -11.20 -1.19 -9.11
N ILE A 216 -11.33 -0.06 -8.43
CA ILE A 216 -10.59 0.23 -7.21
C ILE A 216 -11.26 -0.48 -6.03
N THR A 217 -10.73 -1.64 -5.68
CA THR A 217 -11.28 -2.51 -4.61
C THR A 217 -10.46 -2.49 -3.33
N ALA A 218 -9.28 -1.87 -3.35
CA ALA A 218 -8.37 -1.80 -2.21
C ALA A 218 -7.58 -0.47 -2.20
N PRO A 219 -6.99 -0.07 -1.06
CA PRO A 219 -6.08 1.06 -1.01
C PRO A 219 -4.87 0.86 -1.93
N VAL A 220 -4.59 1.85 -2.75
CA VAL A 220 -3.46 1.87 -3.69
C VAL A 220 -3.01 3.33 -3.86
N GLY A 221 -1.71 3.56 -3.86
CA GLY A 221 -1.16 4.90 -4.03
C GLY A 221 -0.80 5.20 -5.48
N GLY A 222 -0.72 6.49 -5.81
CA GLY A 222 -0.27 6.97 -7.12
C GLY A 222 -1.28 6.83 -8.26
N VAL A 223 -2.56 6.59 -7.97
CA VAL A 223 -3.58 6.50 -9.01
C VAL A 223 -3.76 7.84 -9.73
N GLU A 224 -4.04 7.79 -11.02
CA GLU A 224 -4.50 8.91 -11.83
C GLU A 224 -5.95 8.63 -12.26
N LEU A 225 -6.88 9.50 -11.85
CA LEU A 225 -8.30 9.35 -12.14
C LEU A 225 -8.75 10.47 -13.08
N PHE A 226 -9.52 10.12 -14.10
CA PHE A 226 -10.19 11.05 -15.00
C PHE A 226 -11.67 11.00 -14.70
N ALA A 227 -12.20 12.04 -14.06
CA ALA A 227 -13.56 12.01 -13.54
C ALA A 227 -14.19 13.40 -13.48
N VAL A 228 -15.52 13.45 -13.52
CA VAL A 228 -16.28 14.69 -13.34
C VAL A 228 -16.61 14.86 -11.87
N ALA A 229 -16.36 16.04 -11.30
CA ALA A 229 -16.79 16.33 -9.93
C ALA A 229 -18.29 16.63 -9.88
N VAL A 230 -19.04 15.72 -9.25
CA VAL A 230 -20.51 15.77 -9.18
C VAL A 230 -21.03 16.48 -7.94
N SER A 231 -20.19 16.69 -6.93
CA SER A 231 -20.55 17.40 -5.71
C SER A 231 -19.37 18.21 -5.17
N LEU A 232 -19.63 19.20 -4.33
CA LEU A 232 -18.62 19.85 -3.50
C LEU A 232 -19.18 19.95 -2.08
N GLY A 233 -18.44 19.43 -1.11
CA GLY A 233 -18.89 19.37 0.26
C GLY A 233 -18.86 20.74 0.96
N GLU A 234 -19.85 21.00 1.80
CA GLU A 234 -20.07 22.29 2.48
C GLU A 234 -18.92 22.74 3.39
N LYS A 235 -18.17 21.79 3.97
CA LYS A 235 -16.98 22.09 4.80
C LYS A 235 -15.71 22.37 3.99
N SER A 236 -15.82 22.44 2.66
CA SER A 236 -14.72 22.84 1.77
C SER A 236 -14.51 24.36 1.85
N GLY A 237 -13.28 24.81 1.62
CA GLY A 237 -12.94 26.23 1.60
C GLY A 237 -11.72 26.58 2.44
N LEU A 238 -11.65 27.85 2.81
CA LEU A 238 -10.59 28.43 3.62
C LEU A 238 -10.64 27.87 5.06
N VAL A 239 -9.50 27.38 5.52
CA VAL A 239 -9.26 26.82 6.85
C VAL A 239 -8.26 27.71 7.57
N TYR A 240 -8.53 28.00 8.84
CA TYR A 240 -7.58 28.70 9.70
C TYR A 240 -6.75 27.70 10.50
N ARG A 241 -5.45 27.97 10.63
CA ARG A 241 -4.54 27.18 11.47
C ARG A 241 -3.75 28.05 12.42
N CYS A 242 -3.43 27.52 13.58
CA CYS A 242 -2.48 28.15 14.48
C CYS A 242 -1.05 28.09 13.89
N SER A 243 -0.31 29.20 13.91
CA SER A 243 1.09 29.23 13.46
C SER A 243 2.03 28.37 14.32
N GLN A 244 1.70 28.18 15.60
CA GLN A 244 2.50 27.38 16.55
C GLN A 244 2.18 25.89 16.45
N CYS A 245 0.94 25.48 16.72
CA CYS A 245 0.57 24.06 16.77
C CYS A 245 -0.01 23.48 15.48
N ARG A 246 -0.29 24.31 14.45
CA ARG A 246 -0.88 23.90 13.15
C ARG A 246 -2.29 23.26 13.23
N ASN A 247 -2.90 23.22 14.41
CA ASN A 247 -4.27 22.76 14.59
C ASN A 247 -5.25 23.67 13.83
N ARG A 248 -6.30 23.05 13.29
CA ARG A 248 -7.43 23.76 12.67
C ARG A 248 -8.14 24.58 13.74
N LEU A 249 -8.51 25.80 13.38
CA LEU A 249 -9.26 26.73 14.22
C LEU A 249 -10.66 26.92 13.62
N ASP A 250 -11.69 26.85 14.46
CA ASP A 250 -13.06 27.18 14.07
C ASP A 250 -13.25 28.70 13.98
N GLU A 251 -12.59 29.42 14.89
CA GLU A 251 -12.50 30.88 14.94
C GLU A 251 -11.06 31.37 14.63
N ILE A 252 -10.79 32.65 14.87
CA ILE A 252 -9.48 33.29 14.58
C ILE A 252 -8.48 33.10 15.75
N ARG A 253 -8.88 32.46 16.85
CA ARG A 253 -8.05 32.32 18.06
C ARG A 253 -7.79 30.86 18.42
N CYS A 254 -6.53 30.54 18.77
CA CYS A 254 -6.15 29.21 19.26
C CYS A 254 -6.34 29.11 20.79
N PRO A 255 -7.02 28.07 21.31
CA PRO A 255 -7.19 27.88 22.76
C PRO A 255 -5.87 27.74 23.51
N ASP A 256 -4.91 27.02 22.93
CA ASP A 256 -3.61 26.74 23.54
C ASP A 256 -2.57 27.84 23.28
N HIS A 257 -2.76 28.63 22.22
CA HIS A 257 -1.83 29.69 21.80
C HIS A 257 -2.59 30.97 21.42
N PRO A 258 -3.16 31.70 22.40
CA PRO A 258 -4.10 32.79 22.12
C PRO A 258 -3.50 33.97 21.35
N ASP A 259 -2.18 34.15 21.43
CA ASP A 259 -1.43 35.25 20.80
C ASP A 259 -0.73 34.82 19.49
N ALA A 260 -0.83 33.54 19.12
CA ALA A 260 -0.19 33.05 17.90
C ALA A 260 -0.91 33.58 16.65
N PRO A 261 -0.17 34.09 15.65
CA PRO A 261 -0.75 34.48 14.37
C PRO A 261 -1.50 33.32 13.70
N ILE A 262 -2.55 33.64 12.95
CA ILE A 262 -3.25 32.66 12.11
C ILE A 262 -2.48 32.40 10.81
N LEU A 263 -2.61 31.18 10.30
CA LEU A 263 -2.20 30.79 8.96
C LEU A 263 -3.44 30.40 8.16
N TYR A 264 -3.44 30.75 6.88
CA TYR A 264 -4.44 30.25 5.95
C TYR A 264 -4.03 28.88 5.42
N ASP A 265 -5.01 27.99 5.30
CA ASP A 265 -4.93 26.71 4.61
C ASP A 265 -6.23 26.51 3.82
N ILE A 266 -6.27 25.52 2.93
CA ILE A 266 -7.46 25.23 2.13
C ILE A 266 -7.68 23.73 2.12
N PHE A 267 -8.95 23.34 2.24
CA PHE A 267 -9.36 21.95 2.20
C PHE A 267 -10.61 21.83 1.34
N ALA A 268 -10.67 20.77 0.54
CA ALA A 268 -11.88 20.41 -0.18
C ALA A 268 -12.15 18.92 -0.03
N TYR A 269 -13.42 18.58 0.07
CA TYR A 269 -13.90 17.21 -0.10
C TYR A 269 -15.06 17.23 -1.08
N PHE A 270 -15.01 16.39 -2.10
CA PHE A 270 -15.91 16.41 -3.23
C PHE A 270 -16.02 15.01 -3.83
N THR A 271 -17.18 14.65 -4.38
CA THR A 271 -17.34 13.36 -5.05
C THR A 271 -17.02 13.51 -6.53
N VAL A 272 -16.27 12.56 -7.07
CA VAL A 272 -16.04 12.45 -8.51
C VAL A 272 -16.61 11.15 -9.04
N ASP A 273 -17.03 11.17 -10.30
CA ASP A 273 -17.62 10.04 -11.01
C ASP A 273 -17.04 9.95 -12.43
N ASP A 274 -16.67 8.75 -12.86
CA ASP A 274 -16.11 8.47 -14.19
C ASP A 274 -17.02 7.58 -15.06
N GLY A 275 -18.25 7.32 -14.61
CA GLY A 275 -19.20 6.42 -15.25
C GLY A 275 -19.03 4.94 -14.88
N THR A 276 -17.88 4.54 -14.34
CA THR A 276 -17.64 3.18 -13.80
C THR A 276 -17.90 3.11 -12.30
N GLY A 277 -17.80 4.25 -11.61
CA GLY A 277 -18.15 4.40 -10.21
C GLY A 277 -17.93 5.82 -9.71
N SER A 278 -18.25 6.03 -8.44
CA SER A 278 -18.04 7.31 -7.75
C SER A 278 -17.13 7.14 -6.54
N ILE A 279 -16.22 8.08 -6.30
CA ILE A 279 -15.34 8.08 -5.14
C ILE A 279 -15.25 9.46 -4.49
N LEU A 280 -15.19 9.48 -3.16
CA LEU A 280 -14.92 10.71 -2.42
C LEU A 280 -13.45 11.11 -2.59
N CYS A 281 -13.21 12.31 -3.10
CA CYS A 281 -11.90 12.95 -3.14
C CYS A 281 -11.73 13.94 -1.99
N THR A 282 -10.55 13.95 -1.38
CA THR A 282 -10.11 14.99 -0.45
C THR A 282 -8.80 15.59 -0.93
N ALA A 283 -8.66 16.91 -0.81
CA ALA A 283 -7.46 17.62 -1.24
C ALA A 283 -7.12 18.77 -0.30
N GLY A 284 -5.81 19.07 -0.21
CA GLY A 284 -5.27 20.16 0.58
C GLY A 284 -4.66 21.26 -0.28
N SER A 285 -3.99 22.20 0.37
CA SER A 285 -3.36 23.38 -0.26
C SER A 285 -2.48 23.10 -1.47
N GLY A 286 -1.64 22.06 -1.44
CA GLY A 286 -0.74 21.73 -2.56
C GLY A 286 -1.48 21.54 -3.90
N ALA A 287 -2.57 20.77 -3.89
CA ALA A 287 -3.38 20.54 -5.08
C ALA A 287 -4.33 21.70 -5.38
N LEU A 288 -4.99 22.22 -4.35
CA LEU A 288 -6.10 23.16 -4.53
C LEU A 288 -5.66 24.55 -4.93
N LEU A 289 -4.53 25.05 -4.41
CA LEU A 289 -4.02 26.39 -4.75
C LEU A 289 -3.64 26.47 -6.23
N LYS A 290 -2.99 25.43 -6.75
CA LYS A 290 -2.70 25.28 -8.19
C LYS A 290 -3.99 25.27 -9.01
N LEU A 291 -4.99 24.47 -8.59
CA LEU A 291 -6.27 24.34 -9.30
C LEU A 291 -7.05 25.66 -9.38
N ILE A 292 -7.07 26.44 -8.29
CA ILE A 292 -7.77 27.73 -8.26
C ILE A 292 -6.92 28.91 -8.74
N GLY A 293 -5.65 28.67 -9.11
CA GLY A 293 -4.74 29.68 -9.67
C GLY A 293 -4.20 30.69 -8.65
N ILE A 294 -4.06 30.32 -7.38
CA ILE A 294 -3.45 31.17 -6.34
C ILE A 294 -2.07 30.64 -5.98
N LYS A 295 -1.08 31.54 -5.91
CA LYS A 295 0.26 31.14 -5.45
C LYS A 295 0.30 30.96 -3.93
N SER A 296 1.15 30.05 -3.47
CA SER A 296 1.24 29.71 -2.04
C SER A 296 1.65 30.88 -1.14
N ASP A 297 2.50 31.77 -1.62
CA ASP A 297 2.94 32.99 -0.93
C ASP A 297 1.86 34.08 -0.88
N GLU A 298 0.94 34.09 -1.85
CA GLU A 298 -0.21 35.00 -1.88
C GLU A 298 -1.35 34.52 -0.96
N PHE A 299 -1.39 33.24 -0.59
CA PHE A 299 -2.44 32.63 0.24
C PHE A 299 -2.23 32.88 1.74
N THR A 300 -2.32 34.15 2.15
CA THR A 300 -2.01 34.59 3.51
C THR A 300 -3.08 35.52 4.10
N PRO A 301 -3.16 35.63 5.44
CA PRO A 301 -4.12 36.54 6.09
C PRO A 301 -3.96 38.02 5.76
N SER A 302 -2.78 38.47 5.31
CA SER A 302 -2.55 39.85 4.90
C SER A 302 -3.16 40.17 3.53
N ASN A 303 -3.46 39.15 2.72
CA ASN A 303 -4.07 39.32 1.42
C ASN A 303 -5.59 39.53 1.52
N ARG A 304 -6.02 40.79 1.43
CA ARG A 304 -7.44 41.18 1.59
C ARG A 304 -8.37 40.64 0.50
N SER A 305 -7.85 40.18 -0.63
CA SER A 305 -8.69 39.55 -1.68
C SER A 305 -9.10 38.11 -1.34
N ILE A 306 -8.49 37.52 -0.30
CA ILE A 306 -8.76 36.14 0.12
C ILE A 306 -9.70 36.16 1.31
N SER A 307 -10.86 35.56 1.14
CA SER A 307 -11.89 35.42 2.16
C SER A 307 -12.51 34.03 2.08
N LYS A 308 -13.21 33.61 3.14
CA LYS A 308 -13.97 32.33 3.11
C LYS A 308 -14.89 32.26 1.89
N ARG A 309 -15.56 33.38 1.56
CA ARG A 309 -16.47 33.50 0.42
C ARG A 309 -15.75 33.39 -0.92
N SER A 310 -14.66 34.15 -1.13
CA SER A 310 -13.95 34.12 -2.42
C SER A 310 -13.33 32.74 -2.68
N VAL A 311 -12.79 32.10 -1.64
CA VAL A 311 -12.22 30.75 -1.76
C VAL A 311 -13.28 29.70 -2.10
N ILE A 312 -14.46 29.72 -1.46
CA ILE A 312 -15.51 28.74 -1.80
C ILE A 312 -16.07 28.97 -3.20
N GLU A 313 -16.24 30.22 -3.65
CA GLU A 313 -16.66 30.53 -5.02
C GLU A 313 -15.63 30.03 -6.06
N MET A 314 -14.34 30.19 -5.78
CA MET A 314 -13.26 29.65 -6.62
C MET A 314 -13.25 28.12 -6.66
N LEU A 315 -13.45 27.45 -5.52
CA LEU A 315 -13.56 25.99 -5.47
C LEU A 315 -14.80 25.49 -6.23
N GLN A 316 -15.95 26.14 -6.06
CA GLN A 316 -17.17 25.80 -6.79
C GLN A 316 -16.94 25.92 -8.30
N LYS A 317 -16.34 27.03 -8.76
CA LYS A 317 -16.06 27.26 -10.18
C LYS A 317 -15.10 26.24 -10.78
N ASN A 318 -14.07 25.82 -10.03
CA ASN A 318 -12.99 24.97 -10.56
C ASN A 318 -13.17 23.47 -10.25
N ILE A 319 -14.08 23.10 -9.36
CA ILE A 319 -14.34 21.70 -9.02
C ILE A 319 -15.70 21.30 -9.56
N LEU A 320 -16.79 21.84 -9.02
CA LEU A 320 -18.14 21.35 -9.29
C LEU A 320 -18.49 21.43 -10.79
N GLY A 321 -18.88 20.30 -11.37
CA GLY A 321 -19.24 20.17 -12.78
C GLY A 321 -18.07 20.13 -13.76
N ASN A 322 -16.82 20.21 -13.29
CA ASN A 322 -15.64 20.16 -14.15
C ASN A 322 -15.10 18.72 -14.26
N GLY A 323 -14.56 18.40 -15.44
CA GLY A 323 -13.74 17.22 -15.65
C GLY A 323 -12.33 17.44 -15.11
N LEU A 324 -11.92 16.57 -14.18
CA LEU A 324 -10.67 16.69 -13.45
C LEU A 324 -9.76 15.49 -13.71
N VAL A 325 -8.46 15.76 -13.71
CA VAL A 325 -7.41 14.75 -13.56
C VAL A 325 -6.91 14.80 -12.13
N ILE A 326 -7.08 13.71 -11.39
CA ILE A 326 -6.75 13.60 -9.97
C ILE A 326 -5.65 12.57 -9.79
N THR A 327 -4.46 13.02 -9.41
CA THR A 327 -3.37 12.13 -9.00
C THR A 327 -3.34 12.02 -7.48
N GLY A 328 -3.40 10.81 -6.93
CA GLY A 328 -3.59 10.67 -5.48
C GLY A 328 -3.34 9.29 -4.90
N ASP A 329 -3.65 9.15 -3.61
CA ASP A 329 -3.64 7.88 -2.89
C ASP A 329 -5.07 7.47 -2.56
N VAL A 330 -5.48 6.28 -2.98
CA VAL A 330 -6.70 5.64 -2.48
C VAL A 330 -6.44 5.12 -1.08
N VAL A 331 -7.32 5.46 -0.14
CA VAL A 331 -7.22 5.09 1.27
C VAL A 331 -8.53 4.49 1.76
N SER A 332 -8.43 3.57 2.71
CA SER A 332 -9.58 3.02 3.42
C SER A 332 -10.01 3.95 4.57
N GLY A 333 -11.31 4.15 4.73
CA GLY A 333 -11.90 4.93 5.82
C GLY A 333 -13.23 4.36 6.28
N THR A 334 -13.84 5.02 7.27
CA THR A 334 -15.14 4.62 7.83
C THR A 334 -16.28 4.65 6.81
N GLY A 335 -16.17 5.50 5.77
CA GLY A 335 -17.12 5.60 4.67
C GLY A 335 -16.75 4.78 3.43
N GLY A 336 -15.83 3.83 3.53
CA GLY A 336 -15.29 3.08 2.39
C GLY A 336 -14.01 3.70 1.82
N LEU A 337 -13.73 3.42 0.54
CA LEU A 337 -12.56 3.94 -0.14
C LEU A 337 -12.75 5.42 -0.51
N SER A 338 -11.68 6.19 -0.37
CA SER A 338 -11.62 7.60 -0.78
C SER A 338 -10.25 7.88 -1.39
N VAL A 339 -10.17 8.87 -2.26
CA VAL A 339 -8.90 9.33 -2.84
C VAL A 339 -8.42 10.59 -2.12
N ARG A 340 -7.15 10.61 -1.72
CA ARG A 340 -6.44 11.81 -1.27
C ARG A 340 -5.68 12.39 -2.47
N GLY A 341 -6.25 13.42 -3.09
CA GLY A 341 -5.66 14.12 -4.22
C GLY A 341 -4.38 14.86 -3.81
N ARG A 342 -3.26 14.48 -4.43
CA ARG A 342 -1.96 15.16 -4.31
C ARG A 342 -1.78 16.24 -5.37
N ASP A 343 -2.27 16.00 -6.58
CA ASP A 343 -2.35 16.97 -7.66
C ASP A 343 -3.72 16.87 -8.32
N ILE A 344 -4.29 18.02 -8.67
CA ILE A 344 -5.57 18.12 -9.36
C ILE A 344 -5.42 19.17 -10.46
N SER A 345 -5.86 18.82 -11.66
CA SER A 345 -5.91 19.73 -12.80
C SER A 345 -7.20 19.52 -13.58
N HIS A 346 -7.55 20.50 -14.41
CA HIS A 346 -8.61 20.33 -15.40
C HIS A 346 -8.14 19.38 -16.49
N ILE A 347 -9.07 18.63 -17.08
CA ILE A 347 -8.78 17.85 -18.27
C ILE A 347 -8.38 18.81 -19.41
N ASP A 348 -7.25 18.51 -20.04
CA ASP A 348 -6.73 19.24 -21.21
C ASP A 348 -6.39 18.27 -22.36
N ALA A 349 -5.98 18.82 -23.51
CA ALA A 349 -5.67 18.04 -24.70
C ALA A 349 -4.53 17.01 -24.48
N SER A 350 -3.53 17.34 -23.65
CA SER A 350 -2.42 16.44 -23.37
C SER A 350 -2.88 15.24 -22.55
N ASN A 351 -3.74 15.47 -21.56
CA ASN A 351 -4.25 14.45 -20.66
C ASN A 351 -5.28 13.57 -21.37
N LEU A 352 -6.07 14.15 -22.28
CA LEU A 352 -7.03 13.42 -23.12
C LEU A 352 -6.34 12.40 -24.02
N SER A 353 -5.17 12.74 -24.60
CA SER A 353 -4.43 11.79 -25.44
C SER A 353 -3.92 10.56 -24.65
N ARG A 354 -3.54 10.75 -23.38
CA ARG A 354 -3.17 9.64 -22.49
C ARG A 354 -4.37 8.78 -22.14
N LEU A 355 -5.51 9.41 -21.84
CA LEU A 355 -6.75 8.71 -21.55
C LEU A 355 -7.26 7.91 -22.76
N SER A 356 -7.19 8.46 -23.99
CA SER A 356 -7.60 7.73 -25.19
C SER A 356 -6.75 6.48 -25.42
N SER A 357 -5.43 6.59 -25.29
CA SER A 357 -4.54 5.42 -25.43
C SER A 357 -4.82 4.35 -24.37
N PHE A 358 -5.18 4.75 -23.15
CA PHE A 358 -5.59 3.83 -22.09
C PHE A 358 -6.90 3.11 -22.44
N LEU A 359 -7.92 3.86 -22.85
CA LEU A 359 -9.23 3.28 -23.23
C LEU A 359 -9.11 2.34 -24.44
N GLU A 360 -8.27 2.67 -25.43
CA GLU A 360 -8.04 1.81 -26.59
C GLU A 360 -7.36 0.48 -26.22
N ALA A 361 -6.47 0.48 -25.22
CA ALA A 361 -5.80 -0.73 -24.74
C ALA A 361 -6.78 -1.74 -24.12
N ASP A 362 -7.90 -1.29 -23.54
CA ASP A 362 -8.94 -2.17 -22.98
C ASP A 362 -9.79 -2.89 -24.07
N PHE A 363 -9.73 -2.43 -25.33
CA PHE A 363 -10.46 -3.01 -26.46
C PHE A 363 -9.62 -3.89 -27.38
N THR A 364 -8.33 -4.07 -27.10
CA THR A 364 -7.40 -4.98 -27.80
C THR A 364 -6.98 -6.13 -26.91
#